data_AF-A2T791-F1
#
_entry.id   AF-A2T791-F1
#
_cell.length_a   1.000
_cell.length_b   1.000
_cell.length_c   1.000
_cell.angle_alpha   90.00
_cell.angle_beta   90.00
_cell.angle_gamma   90.00
#
_symmetry.space_group_name_H-M   'P 1'
#
loop_
_entity.id
_entity.type
_entity.pdbx_description
1 polymer ?
#
loop_
_entity_poly.entity_id
_entity_poly.type
_entity_poly.pdbx_seq_one_letter_code
_entity_poly.pdbx_strand_id
1 'polypeptide(L)' 'GRVNQLGGVFINGRPLPNHIRHKIVEMAHHGIRPCVISRQLRVSHGCVSKILCRYQETGSIRPGAIGGSKPR' A
#
# COMPACT_ATOMS: atom_id res chain seq x y z
N GLY A 1 -9.86 9.63 -10.86
CA GLY A 1 -9.53 8.67 -9.79
C GLY A 1 -10.83 8.14 -9.21
N ARG A 2 -10.84 6.90 -8.71
CA ARG A 2 -11.96 6.34 -7.94
C ARG A 2 -11.73 6.61 -6.46
N VAL A 3 -12.79 6.62 -5.67
CA VAL A 3 -12.73 6.76 -4.21
C VAL A 3 -13.07 5.40 -3.60
N ASN A 4 -12.27 4.95 -2.63
CA ASN A 4 -12.54 3.70 -1.91
C ASN A 4 -13.49 3.94 -0.72
N GLN A 5 -13.89 2.87 -0.02
CA GLN A 5 -14.79 2.95 1.14
C GLN A 5 -14.22 3.75 2.32
N LEU A 6 -12.92 4.02 2.33
CA LEU A 6 -12.23 4.81 3.37
C LEU A 6 -12.08 6.28 2.95
N GLY A 7 -12.63 6.69 1.79
CA GLY A 7 -12.52 8.06 1.28
C GLY A 7 -11.16 8.39 0.63
N GLY A 8 -10.35 7.39 0.31
CA GLY A 8 -9.05 7.55 -0.35
C GLY A 8 -9.14 7.45 -1.86
N VAL A 9 -8.40 8.30 -2.57
CA VAL A 9 -8.39 8.35 -4.05
C VAL A 9 -7.37 7.36 -4.61
N PHE A 10 -7.77 6.60 -5.63
CA PHE A 10 -6.90 5.66 -6.32
C PHE A 10 -7.18 5.62 -7.84
N ILE A 11 -6.27 5.00 -8.59
CA ILE A 11 -6.42 4.78 -10.03
C ILE A 11 -6.30 3.28 -10.28
N ASN A 12 -7.34 2.67 -10.87
CA ASN A 12 -7.31 1.25 -11.21
C ASN A 12 -6.11 0.91 -12.09
N GLY A 13 -5.45 -0.21 -11.81
CA GLY A 13 -4.30 -0.69 -12.58
C GLY A 13 -3.02 0.13 -12.39
N ARG A 14 -3.03 1.21 -11.60
CA ARG A 14 -1.83 1.99 -11.29
C ARG A 14 -1.38 1.78 -9.84
N PRO A 15 -0.07 1.76 -9.57
CA PRO A 15 0.45 1.70 -8.21
C PRO A 15 0.10 2.96 -7.43
N LEU A 16 0.01 2.83 -6.10
CA LEU A 16 -0.10 4.01 -5.22
C LEU A 16 1.10 4.95 -5.41
N PRO A 17 0.90 6.27 -5.25
CA PRO A 17 2.00 7.24 -5.30
C PRO A 17 3.11 6.88 -4.30
N ASN A 18 4.37 7.12 -4.68
CA ASN A 18 5.54 6.77 -3.86
C ASN A 18 5.51 7.41 -2.47
N HIS A 19 5.02 8.65 -2.34
CA HIS A 19 4.91 9.31 -1.03
C HIS A 19 3.96 8.57 -0.08
N ILE A 20 2.84 8.01 -0.57
CA ILE A 20 1.93 7.19 0.24
C ILE A 20 2.60 5.86 0.62
N ARG A 21 3.31 5.23 -0.33
CA ARG A 21 4.03 3.97 -0.09
C ARG A 21 5.12 4.14 0.97
N HIS A 22 5.88 5.23 0.92
CA HIS A 22 6.84 5.61 1.95
C HIS A 22 6.15 5.81 3.30
N LYS A 23 5.04 6.55 3.34
CA LYS A 23 4.33 6.82 4.59
C LYS A 23 3.80 5.55 5.25
N ILE A 24 3.34 4.57 4.47
CA ILE A 24 2.95 3.24 4.99
C ILE A 24 4.12 2.57 5.73
N VAL A 25 5.29 2.52 5.11
CA VAL A 25 6.48 1.87 5.70
C VAL A 25 6.99 2.66 6.91
N GLU A 26 7.04 3.98 6.81
CA GLU A 26 7.44 4.88 7.89
C GLU A 26 6.54 4.68 9.13
N MET A 27 5.22 4.65 8.96
CA MET A 27 4.30 4.44 10.08
C MET A 27 4.44 3.04 10.69
N ALA A 28 4.62 2.01 9.85
CA ALA A 28 4.85 0.66 10.34
C ALA A 28 6.17 0.54 11.13
N HIS A 29 7.23 1.24 10.69
CA HIS A 29 8.51 1.31 11.39
C HIS A 29 8.38 1.99 12.77
N HIS A 30 7.47 2.96 12.91
CA HIS A 30 7.11 3.54 14.20
C HIS A 30 6.19 2.66 15.06
N GLY A 31 5.98 1.39 14.69
CA GLY A 31 5.14 0.44 15.44
C GLY A 31 3.63 0.66 15.28
N ILE A 32 3.19 1.50 14.33
CA ILE A 32 1.76 1.72 14.09
C ILE A 32 1.14 0.49 13.44
N ARG A 33 0.03 0.01 14.01
CA ARG A 33 -0.68 -1.18 13.52
C ARG A 33 -1.20 -0.98 12.08
N PRO A 34 -1.11 -1.98 11.19
CA PRO A 34 -1.58 -1.86 9.79
C PRO A 34 -3.04 -1.41 9.64
N CYS A 35 -3.92 -1.79 10.56
CA CYS A 35 -5.31 -1.35 10.58
C CYS A 35 -5.45 0.18 10.80
N VAL A 36 -4.56 0.77 11.60
CA VAL A 36 -4.52 2.23 11.85
C VAL A 36 -3.95 2.94 10.64
N ILE A 37 -2.85 2.42 10.05
CA ILE A 37 -2.26 2.95 8.81
C ILE A 37 -3.30 3.00 7.69
N SER A 38 -4.07 1.92 7.51
CA SER A 38 -5.14 1.83 6.52
C SER A 38 -6.19 2.95 6.68
N ARG A 39 -6.64 3.21 7.91
CA ARG A 39 -7.63 4.25 8.20
C ARG A 39 -7.06 5.66 8.04
N GLN A 40 -5.85 5.92 8.55
CA GLN A 40 -5.22 7.24 8.49
C GLN A 40 -4.85 7.66 7.07
N LEU A 41 -4.27 6.74 6.29
CA LEU A 41 -3.90 7.03 4.90
C LEU A 41 -5.04 6.79 3.91
N ARG A 42 -6.20 6.33 4.39
CA ARG A 42 -7.38 5.97 3.59
C ARG A 42 -7.04 4.98 2.47
N VAL A 43 -6.16 4.03 2.75
CA VAL A 43 -5.72 2.97 1.82
C VAL A 43 -6.32 1.65 2.29
N SER A 44 -6.75 0.79 1.36
CA SER A 44 -7.32 -0.51 1.74
C SER A 44 -6.32 -1.37 2.51
N HIS A 45 -6.81 -2.13 3.49
CA HIS A 45 -5.98 -2.99 4.34
C HIS A 45 -5.12 -3.97 3.51
N GLY A 46 -5.69 -4.59 2.47
CA GLY A 46 -4.96 -5.48 1.58
C GLY A 46 -3.81 -4.79 0.82
N CYS A 47 -3.95 -3.50 0.50
CA CYS A 47 -2.87 -2.74 -0.14
C CYS A 47 -1.75 -2.41 0.84
N VAL A 48 -2.09 -2.02 2.08
CA VAL A 48 -1.12 -1.83 3.17
C VAL A 48 -0.33 -3.11 3.42
N SER A 49 -1.03 -4.24 3.61
CA SER A 49 -0.40 -5.55 3.84
C SER A 49 0.53 -5.95 2.69
N LYS A 50 0.10 -5.77 1.43
CA LYS A 50 0.91 -6.09 0.24
C LYS A 50 2.19 -5.24 0.16
N ILE A 51 2.12 -3.96 0.53
CA ILE A 51 3.30 -3.07 0.53
C ILE A 51 4.28 -3.47 1.65
N LEU A 52 3.77 -3.73 2.85
CA LEU A 52 4.61 -4.12 3.99
C LEU A 52 5.29 -5.47 3.76
N CYS A 53 4.56 -6.46 3.24
CA CYS A 53 5.11 -7.77 2.89
C CYS A 53 6.25 -7.63 1.88
N ARG A 54 6.03 -6.91 0.77
CA ARG A 54 7.08 -6.66 -0.23
C ARG A 54 8.29 -5.92 0.36
N TYR A 55 8.06 -4.96 1.25
CA TYR A 55 9.15 -4.23 1.89
C TYR A 55 9.99 -5.14 2.80
N GLN A 56 9.36 -6.06 3.54
CA GLN A 56 10.06 -7.07 4.32
C GLN A 56 10.86 -8.04 3.44
N GLU A 57 10.32 -8.44 2.29
CA GLU A 57 10.99 -9.36 1.36
C GLU A 57 12.15 -8.73 0.58
N THR A 58 12.03 -7.46 0.20
CA THR A 58 12.93 -6.84 -0.80
C THR A 58 13.66 -5.58 -0.32
N GLY A 59 13.24 -4.99 0.81
CA GLY A 59 13.66 -3.66 1.24
C GLY A 59 13.20 -2.51 0.33
N SER A 60 12.46 -2.78 -0.75
CA SER A 60 12.09 -1.78 -1.75
C SER A 60 10.67 -1.28 -1.59
N ILE A 61 10.53 0.05 -1.50
CA ILE A 61 9.22 0.71 -1.57
C ILE A 61 8.69 0.83 -2.99
N ARG A 62 9.50 0.57 -4.03
CA ARG A 62 9.07 0.70 -5.43
C ARG A 62 8.06 -0.38 -5.81
N PRO A 63 7.04 -0.07 -6.63
CA PRO A 63 6.13 -1.08 -7.14
C PRO A 63 6.90 -2.14 -7.94
N GLY A 64 6.44 -3.39 -7.91
CA GLY A 64 6.97 -4.43 -8.78
C GLY A 64 6.52 -4.23 -10.23
N ALA A 65 7.11 -5.00 -11.15
CA ALA A 65 6.67 -5.05 -12.53
C ALA A 65 5.16 -5.37 -12.59
N ILE A 66 4.41 -4.54 -13.31
CA ILE A 66 2.96 -4.69 -13.49
C ILE A 66 2.77 -5.81 -14.52
N GLY A 67 2.76 -7.08 -14.08
CA GLY A 67 2.64 -8.21 -15.02
C GLY A 67 2.59 -9.61 -14.40
N GLY A 68 2.31 -9.76 -13.11
CA GLY A 68 2.50 -11.04 -12.42
C GLY A 68 1.46 -11.38 -11.36
N SER A 69 0.19 -10.99 -11.51
CA SER A 69 -0.85 -11.69 -10.75
C SER A 69 -0.97 -13.10 -11.33
N LYS A 70 -0.47 -14.11 -10.61
CA LYS A 70 -0.79 -15.52 -10.89
C LYS A 70 -2.32 -15.63 -11.05
N PRO A 71 -2.83 -16.24 -12.13
CA PRO A 71 -4.24 -16.59 -12.20
C PRO A 71 -4.53 -17.58 -11.06
N ARG A 72 -5.68 -17.41 -10.42
CA ARG A 72 -6.19 -18.33 -9.40
C ARG A 72 -7.23 -19.22 -10.03
#